data_AF-A0A963S0E5-F1
#
_entry.id   AF-A0A963S0E5-F1
#
_cell.length_a   1.000
_cell.length_b   1.000
_cell.length_c   1.000
_cell.angle_alpha   90.00
_cell.angle_beta   90.00
_cell.angle_gamma   90.00
#
_symmetry.space_group_name_H-M   'P 1'
#
loop_
_entity.id
_entity.type
_entity.pdbx_description
1 polymer ?
#
loop_
_entity_poly.entity_id
_entity_poly.type
_entity_poly.pdbx_seq_one_letter_code
_entity_poly.pdbx_strand_id
1 'polypeptide(L)'
;MGWRSGQSYSQDLRDRVLGAVDGGMAVRQVAVTFQVSIAYIYKALIRRRLTGDSGVNPNRGHRARKLTGDQEQALAAHIRSRPGITLSQVQAWLEAEHGVRLSTGAMWNAARRLGLSFKKSPTRGRTGQTGRSGPAKAVASSPAVHRS
;
A
#
# COMPACT_ATOMS: atom_id res chain seq x y z
N MET A 1 24.01 -16.93 -3.91
CA MET A 1 22.82 -16.04 -4.00
C MET A 1 22.90 -15.28 -5.31
N GLY A 2 21.87 -15.36 -6.15
CA GLY A 2 21.80 -14.60 -7.41
C GLY A 2 21.51 -13.12 -7.16
N TRP A 3 22.03 -12.25 -8.03
CA TRP A 3 21.78 -10.81 -8.01
C TRP A 3 20.28 -10.50 -8.16
N ARG A 4 19.75 -9.57 -7.38
CA ARG A 4 18.35 -9.10 -7.46
C ARG A 4 18.30 -7.68 -8.01
N SER A 5 17.38 -7.41 -8.94
CA SER A 5 17.12 -6.05 -9.41
C SER A 5 16.73 -5.14 -8.24
N GLY A 6 17.34 -3.95 -8.18
CA GLY A 6 17.18 -3.01 -7.07
C GLY A 6 18.09 -3.26 -5.85
N GLN A 7 18.92 -4.30 -5.87
CA GLN A 7 19.93 -4.51 -4.84
C GLN A 7 21.13 -3.57 -5.06
N SER A 8 21.55 -2.89 -4.00
CA SER A 8 22.78 -2.09 -3.99
C SER A 8 24.00 -2.99 -4.11
N TYR A 9 25.03 -2.53 -4.82
CA TYR A 9 26.36 -3.14 -4.73
C TYR A 9 26.89 -3.14 -3.29
N SER A 10 27.73 -4.11 -2.96
CA SER A 10 28.35 -4.24 -1.64
C SER A 10 29.15 -2.98 -1.27
N GLN A 11 29.28 -2.74 0.03
CA GLN A 11 30.05 -1.60 0.54
C GLN A 11 31.52 -1.71 0.12
N ASP A 12 32.09 -2.90 0.25
CA ASP A 12 33.46 -3.20 -0.17
C ASP A 12 33.74 -2.82 -1.64
N LEU A 13 32.83 -3.16 -2.57
CA LEU A 13 33.01 -2.78 -3.97
C LEU A 13 33.01 -1.26 -4.14
N ARG A 14 32.13 -0.56 -3.42
CA ARG A 14 32.03 0.89 -3.48
C ARG A 14 33.30 1.56 -2.94
N ASP A 15 33.82 1.08 -1.81
CA ASP A 15 35.02 1.65 -1.19
C ASP A 15 36.25 1.46 -2.08
N ARG A 16 36.40 0.28 -2.71
CA ARG A 16 37.50 0.04 -3.67
C ARG A 16 37.38 0.91 -4.93
N VAL A 17 36.17 1.07 -5.48
CA VAL A 17 35.93 1.93 -6.63
C VAL A 17 36.24 3.40 -6.31
N LEU A 18 35.76 3.89 -5.17
CA LEU A 18 35.98 5.28 -4.74
C LEU A 18 37.46 5.52 -4.42
N GLY A 19 38.11 4.59 -3.70
CA GLY A 19 39.53 4.67 -3.40
C GLY A 19 40.42 4.66 -4.65
N ALA A 20 40.07 3.88 -5.69
CA ALA A 20 40.80 3.90 -6.95
C ALA A 20 40.69 5.24 -7.68
N VAL A 21 39.50 5.86 -7.68
CA VAL A 21 39.31 7.21 -8.25
C VAL A 21 40.08 8.26 -7.44
N ASP A 22 40.02 8.18 -6.11
CA ASP A 22 40.75 9.11 -5.23
C ASP A 22 42.28 8.94 -5.36
N GLY A 23 42.74 7.73 -5.66
CA GLY A 23 44.13 7.43 -6.01
C GLY A 23 44.54 7.90 -7.41
N GLY A 24 43.69 8.63 -8.13
CA GLY A 24 44.00 9.26 -9.42
C GLY A 24 43.74 8.39 -10.65
N MET A 25 43.15 7.20 -10.50
CA MET A 25 42.81 6.36 -11.64
C MET A 25 41.66 6.97 -12.45
N ALA A 26 41.79 6.96 -13.78
CA ALA A 26 40.75 7.49 -14.65
C ALA A 26 39.46 6.67 -14.50
N VAL A 27 38.29 7.34 -14.44
CA VAL A 27 36.98 6.71 -14.24
C VAL A 27 36.71 5.57 -15.25
N ARG A 28 37.17 5.73 -16.50
CA ARG A 28 37.04 4.69 -17.53
C ARG A 28 37.84 3.44 -17.20
N GLN A 29 39.05 3.58 -16.65
CA GLN A 29 39.87 2.45 -16.21
C GLN A 29 39.22 1.77 -15.00
N VAL A 30 38.79 2.54 -14.01
CA VAL A 30 38.09 2.01 -12.81
C VAL A 30 36.85 1.19 -13.21
N ALA A 31 36.05 1.67 -14.16
CA ALA A 31 34.87 0.96 -14.66
C ALA A 31 35.23 -0.44 -15.23
N VAL A 32 36.31 -0.52 -16.00
CA VAL A 32 36.81 -1.78 -16.55
C VAL A 32 37.41 -2.68 -15.46
N THR A 33 38.24 -2.15 -14.57
CA THR A 33 38.88 -2.92 -13.50
C THR A 33 37.86 -3.55 -12.54
N PHE A 34 36.83 -2.81 -12.17
CA PHE A 34 35.81 -3.27 -11.21
C PHE A 34 34.55 -3.83 -11.89
N GLN A 35 34.50 -3.89 -13.23
CA GLN A 35 33.36 -4.36 -14.00
C GLN A 35 32.04 -3.66 -13.61
N VAL A 36 32.12 -2.35 -13.38
CA VAL A 36 30.98 -1.49 -13.03
C VAL A 36 30.71 -0.47 -14.12
N SER A 37 29.48 0.06 -14.16
CA SER A 37 29.17 1.12 -15.13
C SER A 37 29.79 2.46 -14.72
N ILE A 38 30.22 3.25 -15.71
CA ILE A 38 30.72 4.63 -15.50
C ILE A 38 29.67 5.48 -14.77
N ALA A 39 28.40 5.32 -15.12
CA ALA A 39 27.29 6.02 -14.48
C ALA A 39 27.17 5.69 -12.98
N TYR A 40 27.48 4.45 -12.57
CA TYR A 40 27.50 4.07 -11.16
C TYR A 40 28.61 4.83 -10.41
N ILE A 41 29.80 4.94 -10.99
CA ILE A 41 30.93 5.65 -10.37
C ILE A 41 30.57 7.11 -10.13
N TYR A 42 30.04 7.82 -11.14
CA TYR A 42 29.61 9.21 -10.97
C TYR A 42 28.51 9.37 -9.92
N LYS A 43 27.52 8.47 -9.89
CA LYS A 43 26.47 8.48 -8.84
C LYS A 43 27.07 8.31 -7.44
N ALA A 44 28.06 7.43 -7.28
CA ALA A 44 28.75 7.23 -6.01
C ALA A 44 29.53 8.49 -5.58
N LEU A 45 30.27 9.11 -6.51
CA LEU A 45 31.03 10.34 -6.24
C LEU A 45 30.13 11.53 -5.90
N ILE A 46 29.06 11.75 -6.68
CA ILE A 46 28.08 12.82 -6.43
C ILE A 46 27.46 12.62 -5.04
N ARG A 47 27.08 11.39 -4.68
CA ARG A 47 26.51 11.11 -3.37
C ARG A 47 27.51 11.38 -2.25
N ARG A 48 28.76 10.92 -2.39
CA ARG A 48 29.81 11.20 -1.40
C ARG A 48 29.98 12.71 -1.20
N ARG A 49 29.96 13.49 -2.28
CA ARG A 49 30.05 14.96 -2.22
C ARG A 49 28.84 15.61 -1.53
N LEU A 50 27.62 15.11 -1.78
CA LEU A 50 26.40 15.69 -1.22
C LEU A 50 26.14 15.30 0.23
N THR A 51 26.52 14.08 0.63
CA THR A 51 26.12 13.49 1.92
C THR A 51 27.29 13.30 2.88
N GLY A 52 28.54 13.40 2.41
CA GLY A 52 29.74 12.99 3.15
C GLY A 52 29.90 11.47 3.31
N ASP A 53 28.87 10.71 2.96
CA ASP A 53 28.78 9.26 3.18
C ASP A 53 29.10 8.46 1.91
N SER A 54 30.07 7.53 2.04
CA SER A 54 30.42 6.52 1.03
C SER A 54 29.60 5.23 1.16
N GLY A 55 28.72 5.13 2.16
CA GLY A 55 27.93 3.97 2.52
C GLY A 55 26.94 3.48 1.45
N VAL A 56 26.24 2.38 1.72
CA VAL A 56 25.02 2.02 0.98
C VAL A 56 23.88 2.88 1.54
N ASN A 57 23.06 3.48 0.66
CA ASN A 57 21.84 4.14 1.13
C ASN A 57 21.00 3.07 1.85
N PRO A 58 20.61 3.24 3.13
CA PRO A 58 19.60 2.39 3.70
C PRO A 58 18.42 2.45 2.74
N ASN A 59 18.07 1.31 2.16
CA ASN A 59 16.93 1.24 1.26
C ASN A 59 15.77 1.79 2.08
N ARG A 60 15.34 3.04 1.80
CA ARG A 60 14.25 3.69 2.52
C ARG A 60 12.98 3.01 2.04
N GLY A 61 12.81 1.79 2.53
CA GLY A 61 11.65 0.97 2.35
C GLY A 61 10.48 1.77 2.89
N HIS A 62 9.60 2.13 1.97
CA HIS A 62 8.33 2.81 2.18
C HIS A 62 8.41 4.26 2.72
N ARG A 63 7.44 5.07 2.30
CA ARG A 63 7.20 6.41 2.86
C ARG A 63 6.99 6.31 4.36
N ALA A 64 7.49 7.31 5.10
CA ALA A 64 7.23 7.45 6.52
C ALA A 64 5.73 7.40 6.81
N ARG A 65 5.37 6.76 7.92
CA ARG A 65 3.98 6.57 8.32
C ARG A 65 3.36 7.93 8.65
N LYS A 66 2.09 8.11 8.29
CA LYS A 66 1.33 9.31 8.66
C LYS A 66 0.90 9.33 10.12
N LEU A 67 0.78 8.16 10.74
CA LEU A 67 0.45 8.02 12.16
C LEU A 67 1.72 7.78 12.97
N THR A 68 1.84 8.47 14.10
CA THR A 68 2.82 8.14 15.14
C THR A 68 2.38 6.89 15.91
N GLY A 69 3.29 6.29 16.69
CA GLY A 69 2.97 5.12 17.52
C GLY A 69 1.83 5.39 18.51
N ASP A 70 1.81 6.57 19.11
CA ASP A 70 0.77 6.97 20.08
C ASP A 70 -0.59 7.15 19.41
N GLN A 71 -0.62 7.75 18.22
CA GLN A 71 -1.85 7.88 17.43
C GLN A 71 -2.39 6.52 16.98
N GLU A 72 -1.52 5.56 16.67
CA GLU A 72 -1.93 4.19 16.38
C GLU A 72 -2.58 3.50 17.59
N GLN A 73 -2.04 3.72 18.80
CA GLN A 73 -2.61 3.19 20.03
C GLN A 73 -3.96 3.84 20.37
N ALA A 74 -4.04 5.16 20.27
CA ALA A 74 -5.28 5.91 20.47
C ALA A 74 -6.37 5.46 19.49
N LEU A 75 -6.01 5.28 18.21
CA LEU A 75 -6.89 4.72 17.18
C LEU A 75 -7.40 3.32 17.56
N ALA A 76 -6.52 2.44 18.04
CA ALA A 76 -6.90 1.09 18.45
C ALA A 76 -7.85 1.11 19.66
N ALA A 77 -7.60 1.97 20.66
CA ALA A 77 -8.48 2.13 21.81
C ALA A 77 -9.86 2.69 21.41
N HIS A 78 -9.88 3.68 20.52
CA HIS A 78 -11.11 4.28 20.01
C HIS A 78 -11.99 3.27 19.28
N ILE A 79 -11.39 2.42 18.43
CA ILE A 79 -12.14 1.39 17.68
C ILE A 79 -12.63 0.29 18.63
N ARG A 80 -11.82 -0.14 19.60
CA ARG A 80 -12.20 -1.21 20.55
C ARG A 80 -13.31 -0.77 21.51
N SER A 81 -13.31 0.49 21.95
CA SER A 81 -14.37 1.02 22.82
C SER A 81 -15.73 1.18 22.11
N ARG A 82 -15.75 1.16 20.77
CA ARG A 82 -16.96 1.41 19.96
C ARG A 82 -17.16 0.32 18.91
N PRO A 83 -17.64 -0.88 19.30
CA PRO A 83 -17.91 -1.94 18.34
C PRO A 83 -19.01 -1.51 17.35
N GLY A 84 -18.67 -1.46 16.07
CA GLY A 84 -19.59 -1.04 14.99
C GLY A 84 -19.38 0.38 14.48
N ILE A 85 -18.36 1.10 14.98
CA ILE A 85 -17.96 2.39 14.40
C ILE A 85 -17.63 2.23 12.91
N THR A 86 -18.17 3.15 12.11
CA THR A 86 -17.91 3.17 10.66
C THR A 86 -16.54 3.80 10.36
N LEU A 87 -15.95 3.44 9.22
CA LEU A 87 -14.65 3.95 8.81
C LEU A 87 -14.61 5.48 8.70
N SER A 88 -15.69 6.10 8.20
CA SER A 88 -15.81 7.55 8.06
C SER A 88 -15.84 8.27 9.41
N GLN A 89 -16.50 7.69 10.41
CA GLN A 89 -16.51 8.22 11.77
C GLN A 89 -15.13 8.16 12.42
N VAL A 90 -14.38 7.07 12.18
CA VAL A 90 -13.00 6.97 12.65
C VAL A 90 -12.09 7.99 11.96
N GLN A 91 -12.28 8.23 10.66
CA GLN A 91 -11.53 9.25 9.93
C GLN A 91 -11.83 10.66 10.45
N ALA A 92 -13.10 10.97 10.69
CA ALA A 92 -13.52 12.26 11.24
C ALA A 92 -12.96 12.47 12.66
N TRP A 93 -13.00 11.43 13.51
CA TRP A 93 -12.40 11.49 14.85
C TRP A 93 -10.88 11.71 14.79
N LEU A 94 -10.17 11.00 13.91
CA LEU A 94 -8.73 11.16 13.75
C LEU A 94 -8.33 12.56 13.25
N GLU A 95 -9.14 13.15 12.38
CA GLU A 95 -8.95 14.52 11.90
C GLU A 95 -9.23 15.55 13.02
N ALA A 96 -10.30 15.36 13.80
CA ALA A 96 -10.65 16.26 14.90
C ALA A 96 -9.67 16.21 16.08
N GLU A 97 -9.27 15.00 16.51
CA GLU A 97 -8.48 14.80 17.72
C GLU A 97 -6.98 14.93 17.47
N HIS A 98 -6.51 14.51 16.30
CA HIS A 98 -5.09 14.40 15.99
C HIS A 98 -4.65 15.22 14.77
N GLY A 99 -5.58 15.88 14.07
CA GLY A 99 -5.27 16.67 12.87
C GLY A 99 -4.75 15.84 11.69
N VAL A 100 -4.92 14.51 11.71
CA VAL A 100 -4.35 13.61 10.69
C VAL A 100 -5.45 13.10 9.75
N ARG A 101 -5.38 13.52 8.48
CA ARG A 101 -6.25 13.00 7.44
C ARG A 101 -5.64 11.77 6.74
N LEU A 102 -6.31 10.63 6.88
CA LEU A 102 -5.99 9.39 6.19
C LEU A 102 -7.00 9.08 5.08
N SER A 103 -6.50 8.65 3.92
CA SER A 103 -7.36 8.06 2.89
C SER A 103 -7.93 6.71 3.37
N THR A 104 -9.01 6.25 2.74
CA THR A 104 -9.64 4.95 3.04
C THR A 104 -8.62 3.80 3.00
N GLY A 105 -7.74 3.77 2.00
CA GLY A 105 -6.69 2.76 1.89
C GLY A 105 -5.61 2.87 2.98
N ALA A 106 -5.24 4.09 3.37
CA ALA A 106 -4.29 4.29 4.48
C ALA A 106 -4.90 3.85 5.82
N MET A 107 -6.19 4.11 6.04
CA MET A 107 -6.93 3.68 7.22
C MET A 107 -7.04 2.14 7.28
N TRP A 108 -7.37 1.47 6.18
CA TRP A 108 -7.37 0.00 6.12
C TRP A 108 -6.00 -0.61 6.41
N ASN A 109 -4.93 -0.02 5.87
CA ASN A 109 -3.57 -0.47 6.16
C ASN A 109 -3.18 -0.25 7.63
N ALA A 110 -3.63 0.85 8.25
CA ALA A 110 -3.43 1.09 9.68
C ALA A 110 -4.20 0.06 10.52
N ALA A 111 -5.48 -0.17 10.24
CA ALA A 111 -6.30 -1.15 10.94
C ALA A 111 -5.74 -2.57 10.84
N ARG A 112 -5.36 -3.01 9.63
CA ARG A 112 -4.73 -4.33 9.41
C ARG A 112 -3.45 -4.50 10.22
N ARG A 113 -2.60 -3.47 10.29
CA ARG A 113 -1.37 -3.49 11.09
C ARG A 113 -1.66 -3.60 12.59
N LEU A 114 -2.73 -2.98 13.06
CA LEU A 114 -3.17 -3.01 14.45
C LEU A 114 -4.02 -4.24 14.80
N GLY A 115 -4.19 -5.17 13.86
CA GLY A 115 -5.01 -6.37 14.05
C GLY A 115 -6.51 -6.06 14.20
N LEU A 116 -6.97 -4.91 13.71
CA LEU A 116 -8.35 -4.46 13.83
C LEU A 116 -9.15 -4.84 12.60
N SER A 117 -10.33 -5.44 12.80
CA SER A 117 -11.30 -5.71 11.74
C SER A 117 -12.49 -4.77 11.88
N PHE A 118 -12.79 -3.99 10.83
CA PHE A 118 -14.08 -3.29 10.75
C PHE A 118 -15.14 -4.26 10.23
N LYS A 119 -16.28 -4.34 10.92
CA LYS A 119 -17.44 -5.04 10.39
C LYS A 119 -17.89 -4.33 9.11
N LYS A 120 -17.95 -5.06 8.00
CA LYS A 120 -18.47 -4.53 6.73
C LYS A 120 -19.94 -4.18 6.93
N SER A 121 -20.29 -2.90 6.89
CA SER A 121 -21.69 -2.49 6.83
C SER A 121 -22.18 -2.74 5.39
N PRO A 122 -23.18 -3.61 5.16
CA PRO A 122 -23.82 -3.67 3.86
C PRO A 122 -24.55 -2.35 3.68
N THR A 123 -24.09 -1.54 2.72
CA THR A 123 -24.82 -0.37 2.25
C THR A 123 -26.22 -0.83 1.83
N ARG A 124 -27.22 -0.40 2.61
CA ARG A 124 -28.63 -0.66 2.38
C ARG A 124 -29.04 -0.01 1.06
N GLY A 125 -29.55 -0.81 0.12
CA GLY A 125 -30.01 -0.32 -1.17
C GLY A 125 -30.13 -1.42 -2.22
N ARG A 126 -30.78 -2.55 -1.92
CA ARG A 126 -31.39 -3.34 -2.98
C ARG A 126 -32.84 -2.89 -3.07
N THR A 127 -33.15 -2.34 -4.24
CA THR A 127 -34.45 -1.98 -4.79
C THR A 127 -35.54 -2.97 -4.36
N GLY A 128 -36.72 -2.41 -4.08
CA GLY A 128 -37.80 -3.02 -3.32
C GLY A 128 -38.30 -4.39 -3.79
N GLN A 129 -39.04 -5.01 -2.87
CA GLN A 129 -39.80 -6.23 -3.09
C GLN A 129 -40.58 -6.16 -4.41
N THR A 130 -40.35 -7.12 -5.30
CA THR A 130 -41.30 -7.44 -6.35
C THR A 130 -42.52 -8.07 -5.69
N GLY A 131 -43.48 -7.20 -5.36
CA GLY A 131 -44.80 -7.59 -4.93
C GLY A 131 -45.42 -8.54 -5.96
N ARG A 132 -45.90 -9.68 -5.48
CA ARG A 132 -46.73 -10.62 -6.22
C ARG A 132 -47.91 -9.87 -6.86
N SER A 133 -47.94 -9.79 -8.18
CA SER A 133 -49.12 -9.42 -8.95
C SER A 133 -49.57 -10.60 -9.80
N GLY A 134 -50.53 -11.35 -9.28
CA GLY A 134 -51.66 -11.99 -9.99
C GLY A 134 -51.37 -13.12 -10.99
N PRO A 135 -52.13 -14.25 -10.94
CA PRO A 135 -52.08 -15.25 -12.00
C PRO A 135 -52.81 -14.75 -13.25
N ALA A 136 -52.23 -14.95 -14.42
CA ALA A 136 -52.92 -14.79 -15.69
C ALA A 136 -53.98 -15.92 -15.83
N LYS A 137 -55.25 -15.54 -15.90
CA LYS A 137 -56.34 -16.43 -16.33
C LYS A 137 -56.14 -16.79 -17.80
N ALA A 138 -55.89 -18.06 -18.09
CA ALA A 138 -56.01 -18.62 -19.43
C ALA A 138 -57.46 -19.02 -19.70
N VAL A 139 -57.95 -18.60 -20.88
CA VAL A 139 -59.31 -18.77 -21.39
C VAL A 139 -59.56 -20.22 -21.83
N ALA A 140 -60.83 -20.62 -21.70
CA ALA A 140 -61.40 -21.95 -21.90
C ALA A 140 -61.14 -22.60 -23.27
N SER A 141 -61.01 -23.93 -23.23
CA SER A 141 -61.41 -24.82 -24.32
C SER A 141 -62.51 -25.77 -23.81
N SER A 142 -63.73 -25.60 -24.31
CA SER A 142 -64.83 -26.56 -24.10
C SER A 142 -64.59 -27.85 -24.88
N PRO A 143 -64.96 -29.02 -24.33
CA PRO A 143 -65.10 -30.24 -25.12
C PRO A 143 -66.54 -30.38 -25.63
N ALA A 144 -66.70 -30.67 -26.93
CA ALA A 144 -67.81 -31.50 -27.43
C ALA A 144 -67.43 -32.97 -27.09
N VAL A 145 -68.29 -33.94 -26.75
CA VAL A 145 -69.57 -34.33 -27.35
C VAL A 145 -70.31 -35.34 -26.42
N HIS A 146 -71.65 -35.37 -26.51
CA HIS A 146 -72.61 -36.50 -26.45
C HIS A 146 -72.89 -37.37 -25.19
N ARG A 147 -74.15 -37.28 -24.72
CA ARG A 147 -75.20 -38.33 -24.56
C ARG A 147 -76.42 -37.65 -23.90
N SER A 148 -77.70 -37.88 -24.20
CA SER A 148 -78.46 -38.86 -24.98
C SER A 148 -79.77 -38.20 -25.40
#